data_AF-A0A6D2LAX6-F1
#
_entry.id   AF-A0A6D2LAX6-F1
#
_cell.length_a   1.000
_cell.length_b   1.000
_cell.length_c   1.000
_cell.angle_alpha   90.00
_cell.angle_beta   90.00
_cell.angle_gamma   90.00
#
_symmetry.space_group_name_H-M   'P 1'
#
loop_
_entity.id
_entity.type
_entity.pdbx_description
1 polymer ?
#
loop_
_entity_poly.entity_id
_entity_poly.type
_entity_poly.pdbx_seq_one_letter_code
_entity_poly.pdbx_strand_id
1 'polypeptide(L)'
;MRKPTIEGQLFYVEEMDQLADELLEELSLEDPYKARSSLEQTNSIELGTECKEQAQGDWSELKAPKVDLKPLPEGLRYAFLGENSTYPVIVNSDLEPEQLSALLVELRKYRKAIGYTLDDIKGISPDLCIHRIHLEDESKSSIEPQRRLNPNLKEVVKKEILKLLDAGIIYPISDSTWISPVHCVPKKGGITVIKMTKRS
;
A
#
# COMPACT_ATOMS: atom_id res chain seq x y z
N MET A 1 -6.10 18.66 -25.76
CA MET A 1 -6.27 19.89 -24.95
C MET A 1 -5.05 20.80 -25.14
N ARG A 2 -5.18 22.10 -24.82
CA ARG A 2 -4.44 23.26 -25.37
C ARG A 2 -2.92 23.26 -25.13
N LYS A 3 -2.16 23.73 -26.14
CA LYS A 3 -0.71 23.96 -26.12
C LYS A 3 -0.37 25.27 -25.38
N PRO A 4 0.38 25.27 -24.28
CA PRO A 4 0.92 26.51 -23.74
C PRO A 4 2.23 26.83 -24.49
N THR A 5 2.26 27.99 -25.16
CA THR A 5 3.48 28.53 -25.75
C THR A 5 4.03 29.58 -24.80
N ILE A 6 5.30 29.47 -24.43
CA ILE A 6 6.05 30.54 -23.76
C ILE A 6 7.30 30.75 -24.62
N GLU A 7 7.44 31.95 -25.18
CA GLU A 7 8.61 32.42 -25.95
C GLU A 7 9.05 31.53 -27.14
N GLY A 8 8.09 30.89 -27.81
CA GLY A 8 8.36 30.18 -29.08
C GLY A 8 9.13 28.86 -28.94
N GLN A 9 9.37 28.40 -27.72
CA GLN A 9 10.01 27.11 -27.47
C GLN A 9 8.95 26.07 -27.05
N LEU A 10 8.86 24.99 -27.81
CA LEU A 10 8.01 23.84 -27.53
C LEU A 10 8.65 23.02 -26.41
N PHE A 11 7.95 22.88 -25.27
CA PHE A 11 8.36 21.99 -24.20
C PHE A 11 7.38 20.82 -24.11
N TYR A 12 7.88 19.61 -24.27
CA TYR A 12 7.12 18.38 -24.06
C TYR A 12 7.08 18.06 -22.56
N VAL A 13 5.92 17.61 -22.07
CA VAL A 13 5.85 16.84 -20.82
C VAL A 13 5.94 15.36 -21.24
N GLU A 14 7.06 14.99 -21.85
CA GLU A 14 7.26 13.64 -22.42
C GLU A 14 7.52 12.59 -21.33
N GLU A 15 8.16 12.95 -20.21
CA GLU A 15 8.67 11.96 -19.24
C GLU A 15 7.62 11.35 -18.29
N MET A 16 6.36 11.82 -18.30
CA MET A 16 5.29 11.17 -17.51
C MET A 16 4.42 10.26 -18.36
N ASP A 17 4.16 10.66 -19.61
CA ASP A 17 3.39 9.86 -20.55
C ASP A 17 4.24 8.67 -21.01
N GLN A 18 5.54 8.86 -21.28
CA GLN A 18 6.46 7.75 -21.58
C GLN A 18 6.51 6.70 -20.47
N LEU A 19 6.43 7.11 -19.20
CA LEU A 19 6.47 6.17 -18.07
C LEU A 19 5.13 5.49 -17.83
N ALA A 20 4.02 6.15 -18.20
CA ALA A 20 2.70 5.52 -18.20
C ALA A 20 2.61 4.51 -19.35
N ASP A 21 3.10 4.86 -20.53
CA ASP A 21 3.13 4.01 -21.73
C ASP A 21 4.10 2.84 -21.56
N GLU A 22 5.31 3.05 -21.01
CA GLU A 22 6.29 1.99 -20.71
C GLU A 22 5.74 1.00 -19.67
N LEU A 23 5.07 1.48 -18.61
CA LEU A 23 4.39 0.62 -17.63
C LEU A 23 3.16 -0.08 -18.21
N LEU A 24 2.42 0.57 -19.11
CA LEU A 24 1.26 0.00 -19.79
C LEU A 24 1.68 -1.08 -20.80
N GLU A 25 2.80 -0.89 -21.49
CA GLU A 25 3.38 -1.84 -22.44
C GLU A 25 3.96 -3.06 -21.70
N GLU A 26 4.67 -2.87 -20.58
CA GLU A 26 5.12 -3.97 -19.70
C GLU A 26 3.96 -4.81 -19.13
N LEU A 27 2.82 -4.18 -18.78
CA LEU A 27 1.63 -4.86 -18.27
C LEU A 27 0.72 -5.42 -19.39
N SER A 28 0.93 -5.04 -20.65
CA SER A 28 0.11 -5.49 -21.78
C SER A 28 0.40 -6.94 -22.23
N LEU A 29 1.52 -7.51 -21.79
CA LEU A 29 1.92 -8.86 -22.17
C LEU A 29 1.19 -9.96 -21.39
N GLU A 30 0.53 -9.64 -20.28
CA GLU A 30 -0.31 -10.59 -19.54
C GLU A 30 -1.59 -9.92 -19.03
N ASP A 31 -2.71 -10.22 -19.68
CA ASP A 31 -4.04 -9.98 -19.14
C ASP A 31 -4.25 -10.88 -17.89
N PRO A 32 -4.28 -10.31 -16.66
CA PRO A 32 -4.38 -11.11 -15.44
C PRO A 32 -5.73 -11.83 -15.31
N TYR A 33 -6.73 -11.46 -16.11
CA TYR A 33 -8.01 -12.17 -16.17
C TYR A 33 -7.94 -13.44 -17.02
N LYS A 34 -7.13 -13.47 -18.10
CA LYS A 34 -6.94 -14.68 -18.94
C LYS A 34 -6.01 -15.71 -18.31
N ALA A 35 -4.97 -15.28 -17.59
CA ALA A 35 -4.05 -16.19 -16.90
C ALA A 35 -4.77 -17.05 -15.85
N ARG A 36 -5.79 -16.48 -15.17
CA ARG A 36 -6.59 -17.19 -14.16
C ARG A 36 -7.54 -18.22 -14.76
N SER A 37 -8.18 -17.91 -15.89
CA SER A 37 -9.11 -18.83 -16.57
C SER A 37 -8.46 -20.15 -17.02
N SER A 38 -7.16 -20.15 -17.30
CA SER A 38 -6.43 -21.36 -17.73
C SER A 38 -6.06 -22.29 -16.57
N LEU A 39 -5.97 -21.78 -15.34
CA LEU A 39 -5.69 -22.57 -14.13
C LEU A 39 -6.96 -23.23 -13.56
N GLU A 40 -8.15 -22.75 -13.93
CA GLU A 40 -9.43 -23.27 -13.43
C GLU A 40 -9.87 -24.60 -14.05
N GLN A 41 -9.26 -25.04 -15.16
CA GLN A 41 -9.66 -26.28 -15.83
C GLN A 41 -9.16 -27.57 -15.17
N THR A 42 -8.30 -27.51 -14.14
CA THR A 42 -7.75 -28.73 -13.52
C THR A 42 -8.14 -29.00 -12.07
N ASN A 43 -8.82 -28.10 -11.36
CA ASN A 43 -9.11 -28.31 -9.93
C ASN A 43 -10.61 -28.33 -9.66
N SER A 44 -11.23 -29.46 -9.97
CA SER A 44 -12.55 -29.82 -9.44
C SER A 44 -12.43 -30.27 -7.97
N ILE A 45 -13.04 -29.47 -7.08
CA ILE A 45 -13.65 -29.81 -5.78
C ILE A 45 -12.73 -30.44 -4.71
N GLU A 46 -12.52 -29.74 -3.59
CA GLU A 46 -12.90 -30.23 -2.24
C GLU A 46 -13.31 -29.05 -1.33
N LEU A 47 -14.57 -29.09 -0.87
CA LEU A 47 -15.09 -28.33 0.27
C LEU A 47 -14.69 -29.11 1.53
N GLY A 48 -13.85 -28.54 2.39
CA GLY A 48 -13.57 -29.15 3.69
C GLY A 48 -12.35 -28.57 4.38
N THR A 49 -12.56 -27.99 5.56
CA THR A 49 -11.62 -27.99 6.71
C THR A 49 -10.13 -28.07 6.40
N GLU A 50 -9.43 -26.93 6.50
CA GLU A 50 -8.05 -26.90 7.00
C GLU A 50 -7.60 -25.47 7.38
N CYS A 51 -7.98 -25.03 8.58
CA CYS A 51 -7.18 -24.02 9.30
C CYS A 51 -5.99 -24.72 9.96
N LYS A 52 -5.13 -25.35 9.16
CA LYS A 52 -3.85 -25.92 9.61
C LYS A 52 -2.78 -25.77 8.54
N GLU A 53 -2.32 -24.54 8.39
CA GLU A 53 -0.90 -24.31 8.13
C GLU A 53 -0.43 -23.23 9.11
N GLN A 54 0.07 -23.69 10.26
CA GLN A 54 0.93 -22.87 11.12
C GLN A 54 2.23 -22.62 10.36
N ALA A 55 2.21 -21.67 9.45
CA ALA A 55 3.42 -21.13 8.86
C ALA A 55 4.19 -20.43 9.97
N GLN A 56 5.26 -21.08 10.48
CA GLN A 56 6.32 -20.40 11.19
C GLN A 56 6.74 -19.19 10.36
N GLY A 57 6.27 -18.02 10.75
CA GLY A 57 6.62 -16.77 10.08
C GLY A 57 8.13 -16.59 10.16
N ASP A 58 8.75 -16.27 9.04
CA ASP A 58 10.17 -15.95 8.96
C ASP A 58 10.46 -14.67 9.77
N TRP A 59 10.86 -14.82 11.04
CA TRP A 59 11.27 -13.75 11.96
C TRP A 59 12.69 -13.23 11.67
N SER A 60 13.18 -13.35 10.44
CA SER A 60 14.50 -12.82 10.05
C SER A 60 14.58 -11.30 10.19
N GLU A 61 15.74 -10.84 10.65
CA GLU A 61 16.05 -9.42 10.81
C GLU A 61 15.99 -8.65 9.50
N LEU A 62 16.30 -9.31 8.37
CA LEU A 62 16.26 -8.71 7.03
C LEU A 62 14.85 -8.24 6.66
N LYS A 63 13.81 -8.92 7.17
CA LYS A 63 12.40 -8.59 6.94
C LYS A 63 11.79 -7.83 8.11
N ALA A 64 12.59 -7.42 9.10
CA ALA A 64 12.08 -6.67 10.23
C ALA A 64 11.66 -5.26 9.81
N PRO A 65 10.54 -4.76 10.33
CA PRO A 65 10.09 -3.41 10.02
C PRO A 65 11.06 -2.39 10.62
N LYS A 66 11.51 -1.44 9.80
CA LYS A 66 12.37 -0.34 10.23
C LYS A 66 11.49 0.74 10.86
N VAL A 67 11.32 0.67 12.19
CA VAL A 67 10.44 1.58 12.94
C VAL A 67 11.25 2.38 13.96
N ASP A 68 11.12 3.69 13.89
CA ASP A 68 11.64 4.59 14.93
C ASP A 68 10.73 4.53 16.17
N LEU A 69 11.23 3.93 17.25
CA LEU A 69 10.48 3.78 18.50
C LEU A 69 10.28 5.13 19.17
N LYS A 70 9.02 5.49 19.38
CA LYS A 70 8.63 6.73 20.06
C LYS A 70 8.52 6.53 21.58
N PRO A 71 8.70 7.57 22.40
CA PRO A 71 8.38 7.48 23.81
C PRO A 71 6.90 7.13 23.98
N LEU A 72 6.63 6.16 24.85
CA LEU A 72 5.28 5.70 25.17
C LEU A 72 4.74 6.44 26.40
N PRO A 73 3.41 6.61 26.51
CA PRO A 73 2.80 7.09 27.75
C PRO A 73 3.02 6.10 28.90
N GLU A 74 2.82 6.58 30.12
CA GLU A 74 2.87 5.74 31.33
C GLU A 74 1.86 4.59 31.24
N GLY A 75 2.24 3.41 31.72
CA GLY A 75 1.44 2.19 31.61
C GLY A 75 1.73 1.34 30.37
N LEU A 76 2.57 1.79 29.43
CA LEU A 76 2.92 1.04 28.22
C LEU A 76 4.43 0.84 28.09
N ARG A 77 4.83 -0.32 27.56
CA ARG A 77 6.23 -0.63 27.21
C ARG A 77 6.33 -1.37 25.90
N TYR A 78 7.52 -1.33 25.30
CA TYR A 78 7.83 -2.19 24.17
C TYR A 78 8.21 -3.60 24.63
N ALA A 79 7.73 -4.59 23.89
CA ALA A 79 8.26 -5.94 23.88
C ALA A 79 8.58 -6.33 22.42
N PHE A 80 9.36 -7.39 22.23
CA PHE A 80 9.89 -7.76 20.93
C PHE A 80 9.59 -9.21 20.62
N LEU A 81 9.10 -9.48 19.40
CA LEU A 81 8.77 -10.83 18.97
C LEU A 81 9.97 -11.52 18.32
N GLY A 82 10.87 -10.78 17.68
CA GLY A 82 12.08 -11.32 17.05
C GLY A 82 13.34 -11.12 17.88
N GLU A 83 14.44 -11.69 17.38
CA GLU A 83 15.79 -11.52 17.96
C GLU A 83 16.28 -10.07 17.78
N ASN A 84 17.30 -9.67 18.54
CA ASN A 84 17.93 -8.35 18.43
C ASN A 84 16.95 -7.15 18.51
N SER A 85 15.89 -7.29 19.31
CA SER A 85 14.85 -6.26 19.48
C SER A 85 14.12 -5.90 18.17
N THR A 86 13.95 -6.89 17.28
CA THR A 86 13.14 -6.75 16.08
C THR A 86 11.67 -7.04 16.35
N TYR A 87 10.79 -6.55 15.47
CA TYR A 87 9.34 -6.73 15.56
C TYR A 87 8.76 -6.22 16.89
N PRO A 88 8.77 -4.90 17.10
CA PRO A 88 8.23 -4.31 18.31
C PRO A 88 6.72 -4.53 18.40
N VAL A 89 6.25 -4.77 19.62
CA VAL A 89 4.84 -4.74 20.03
C VAL A 89 4.71 -3.87 21.27
N ILE A 90 3.60 -3.16 21.40
CA ILE A 90 3.31 -2.33 22.57
C ILE A 90 2.41 -3.14 23.49
N VAL A 91 2.85 -3.31 24.74
CA VAL A 91 2.14 -4.07 25.77
C VAL A 91 2.00 -3.23 27.03
N ASN A 92 1.10 -3.65 27.92
CA ASN A 92 0.97 -3.02 29.23
C ASN A 92 2.27 -3.23 30.06
N SER A 93 2.75 -2.18 30.72
CA SER A 93 3.93 -2.22 31.59
C SER A 93 3.75 -3.13 32.80
N ASP A 94 2.52 -3.29 33.26
CA ASP A 94 2.16 -3.95 34.52
C ASP A 94 2.00 -5.47 34.34
N LEU A 95 2.25 -6.00 33.14
CA LEU A 95 2.23 -7.44 32.89
C LEU A 95 3.36 -8.14 33.65
N GLU A 96 2.97 -9.17 34.40
CA GLU A 96 3.88 -10.12 35.04
C GLU A 96 4.78 -10.79 33.97
N PRO A 97 6.04 -11.12 34.29
CA PRO A 97 6.96 -11.74 33.33
C PRO A 97 6.41 -13.03 32.71
N GLU A 98 5.69 -13.84 33.49
CA GLU A 98 5.07 -15.08 33.04
C GLU A 98 3.96 -14.81 32.02
N GLN A 99 3.09 -13.83 32.30
CA GLN A 99 2.01 -13.42 31.40
C GLN A 99 2.57 -12.84 30.10
N LEU A 100 3.60 -12.00 30.20
CA LEU A 100 4.28 -11.45 29.04
C LEU A 100 4.87 -12.57 28.17
N SER A 101 5.52 -13.55 28.78
CA SER A 101 6.11 -14.68 28.05
C SER A 101 5.05 -15.48 27.28
N ALA A 102 3.92 -15.78 27.92
CA ALA A 102 2.80 -16.49 27.30
C ALA A 102 2.19 -15.68 26.14
N LEU A 103 2.01 -14.36 26.33
CA LEU A 103 1.52 -13.46 25.29
C LEU A 103 2.45 -13.44 24.07
N LEU A 104 3.76 -13.28 24.27
CA LEU A 104 4.72 -13.24 23.17
C LEU A 104 4.77 -14.56 22.40
N VAL A 105 4.64 -15.70 23.09
CA VAL A 105 4.54 -17.02 22.43
C VAL A 105 3.31 -17.09 21.54
N GLU A 106 2.16 -16.59 22.00
CA GLU A 106 0.93 -16.62 21.20
C GLU A 106 1.00 -15.66 20.00
N LEU A 107 1.49 -14.44 20.21
CA LEU A 107 1.65 -13.44 19.15
C LEU A 107 2.61 -13.91 18.05
N ARG A 108 3.65 -14.68 18.39
CA ARG A 108 4.58 -15.26 17.42
C ARG A 108 3.91 -16.24 16.45
N LYS A 109 2.82 -16.90 16.87
CA LYS A 109 2.06 -17.82 16.01
C LYS A 109 1.25 -17.08 14.94
N TYR A 110 0.80 -15.86 15.23
CA TYR A 110 -0.08 -15.08 14.37
C TYR A 110 0.58 -13.84 13.77
N ARG A 111 1.81 -13.99 13.26
CA ARG A 111 2.55 -12.89 12.63
C ARG A 111 1.73 -12.09 11.62
N LYS A 112 1.06 -12.79 10.68
CA LYS A 112 0.27 -12.16 9.60
C LYS A 112 -0.87 -11.30 10.14
N ALA A 113 -1.43 -11.64 11.31
CA ALA A 113 -2.52 -10.87 11.90
C ALA A 113 -2.05 -9.52 12.47
N ILE A 114 -0.75 -9.36 12.77
CA ILE A 114 -0.19 -8.11 13.31
C ILE A 114 -0.05 -7.06 12.20
N GLY A 115 0.16 -7.49 10.94
CA GLY A 115 0.23 -6.57 9.81
C GLY A 115 1.53 -5.75 9.73
N TYR A 116 2.70 -6.39 9.88
CA TYR A 116 3.99 -5.69 9.82
C TYR A 116 4.34 -5.17 8.43
N THR A 117 3.92 -5.90 7.39
CA THR A 117 4.12 -5.55 5.98
C THR A 117 2.76 -5.38 5.29
N LEU A 118 2.72 -4.67 4.16
CA LEU A 118 1.48 -4.55 3.38
C LEU A 118 0.96 -5.93 2.91
N ASP A 119 1.87 -6.86 2.63
CA ASP A 119 1.54 -8.24 2.21
C ASP A 119 0.81 -9.04 3.31
N ASP A 120 1.01 -8.68 4.57
CA ASP A 120 0.32 -9.29 5.71
C ASP A 120 -1.14 -8.82 5.78
N ILE A 121 -1.45 -7.63 5.25
CA ILE A 121 -2.79 -7.01 5.26
C ILE A 121 -3.56 -7.45 4.02
N LYS A 122 -3.89 -8.73 3.95
CA LYS A 122 -4.70 -9.26 2.84
C LYS A 122 -6.14 -8.75 2.94
N GLY A 123 -6.61 -8.12 1.87
CA GLY A 123 -8.01 -7.71 1.73
C GLY A 123 -8.96 -8.90 1.60
N ILE A 124 -10.26 -8.59 1.54
CA ILE A 124 -11.31 -9.57 1.21
C ILE A 124 -11.19 -9.92 -0.29
N SER A 125 -11.28 -11.20 -0.64
CA SER A 125 -11.27 -11.60 -2.05
C SER A 125 -12.45 -10.98 -2.80
N PRO A 126 -12.23 -10.36 -3.97
CA PRO A 126 -13.33 -9.89 -4.83
C PRO A 126 -14.32 -11.00 -5.18
N ASP A 127 -13.89 -12.26 -5.23
CA ASP A 127 -14.78 -13.40 -5.52
C ASP A 127 -15.78 -13.66 -4.39
N LEU A 128 -15.42 -13.28 -3.16
CA LEU A 128 -16.28 -13.42 -1.99
C LEU A 128 -17.26 -12.25 -1.87
N CYS A 129 -16.76 -11.03 -2.04
CA CYS A 129 -17.56 -9.83 -1.91
C CYS A 129 -16.96 -8.66 -2.70
N ILE A 130 -17.78 -8.03 -3.53
CA ILE A 130 -17.49 -6.73 -4.12
C ILE A 130 -18.44 -5.68 -3.54
N HIS A 131 -17.88 -4.54 -3.16
CA HIS A 131 -18.70 -3.39 -2.77
C HIS A 131 -19.16 -2.65 -4.03
N ARG A 132 -20.47 -2.48 -4.19
CA ARG A 132 -21.05 -1.67 -5.26
C ARG A 132 -21.51 -0.33 -4.71
N ILE A 133 -20.86 0.75 -5.14
CA ILE A 133 -21.29 2.11 -4.83
C ILE A 133 -22.48 2.44 -5.74
N HIS A 134 -23.64 2.70 -5.14
CA HIS A 134 -24.83 3.15 -5.86
C HIS A 134 -24.77 4.67 -6.07
N LEU A 135 -25.08 5.11 -7.28
CA LEU A 135 -25.16 6.52 -7.63
C LEU A 135 -26.62 6.95 -7.78
N GLU A 136 -26.89 8.24 -7.61
CA GLU A 136 -28.19 8.84 -7.92
C GLU A 136 -28.45 8.85 -9.43
N ASP A 137 -29.72 8.76 -9.84
CA ASP A 137 -30.13 8.60 -11.25
C ASP A 137 -29.62 9.73 -12.17
N GLU A 138 -29.45 10.94 -11.64
CA GLU A 138 -29.00 12.13 -12.41
C GLU A 138 -27.51 12.45 -12.22
N SER A 139 -26.73 11.51 -11.67
CA SER A 139 -25.29 11.71 -11.44
C SER A 139 -24.50 11.71 -12.77
N LYS A 140 -23.52 12.61 -12.87
CA LYS A 140 -22.64 12.73 -14.04
C LYS A 140 -21.20 12.52 -13.65
N SER A 141 -20.45 11.85 -14.53
CA SER A 141 -19.01 11.69 -14.37
C SER A 141 -18.27 13.03 -14.48
N SER A 142 -17.18 13.17 -13.73
CA SER A 142 -16.33 14.37 -13.74
C SER A 142 -14.87 13.99 -13.97
N ILE A 143 -14.21 14.77 -14.82
CA ILE A 143 -12.77 14.68 -15.06
C ILE A 143 -12.13 15.98 -14.59
N GLU A 144 -11.44 15.90 -13.46
CA GLU A 144 -10.67 17.01 -12.92
C GLU A 144 -9.18 16.89 -13.29
N PRO A 145 -8.55 17.97 -13.80
CA PRO A 145 -7.15 17.92 -14.20
C PRO A 145 -6.22 17.78 -12.99
N GLN A 146 -5.20 16.93 -13.11
CA GLN A 146 -4.21 16.70 -12.06
C GLN A 146 -3.44 17.99 -11.72
N ARG A 147 -3.29 18.28 -10.43
CA ARG A 147 -2.50 19.43 -9.97
C ARG A 147 -1.00 19.18 -10.13
N ARG A 148 -0.25 20.25 -10.47
CA ARG A 148 1.21 20.20 -10.54
C ARG A 148 1.79 19.89 -9.15
N LEU A 149 2.62 18.85 -9.08
CA LEU A 149 3.37 18.48 -7.89
C LEU A 149 4.79 19.06 -7.94
N ASN A 150 5.36 19.37 -6.77
CA ASN A 150 6.79 19.67 -6.65
C ASN A 150 7.60 18.43 -7.08
N PRO A 151 8.62 18.55 -7.93
CA PRO A 151 9.47 17.42 -8.33
C PRO A 151 9.95 16.54 -7.16
N ASN A 152 10.36 17.14 -6.03
CA ASN A 152 10.79 16.39 -4.84
C ASN A 152 9.66 15.54 -4.23
N LEU A 153 8.43 16.04 -4.26
CA LEU A 153 7.27 15.30 -3.77
C LEU A 153 6.82 14.23 -4.78
N LYS A 154 7.03 14.46 -6.08
CA LYS A 154 6.66 13.52 -7.14
C LYS A 154 7.36 12.17 -6.95
N GLU A 155 8.64 12.16 -6.61
CA GLU A 155 9.37 10.91 -6.35
C GLU A 155 8.84 10.15 -5.14
N VAL A 156 8.54 10.86 -4.05
CA VAL A 156 7.96 10.27 -2.83
C VAL A 156 6.59 9.67 -3.15
N VAL A 157 5.73 10.42 -3.84
CA VAL A 157 4.40 9.96 -4.24
C VAL A 157 4.49 8.75 -5.18
N LYS A 158 5.39 8.78 -6.17
CA LYS A 158 5.61 7.66 -7.09
C LYS A 158 6.00 6.39 -6.32
N LYS A 159 6.93 6.49 -5.36
CA LYS A 159 7.33 5.36 -4.51
C LYS A 159 6.16 4.79 -3.71
N GLU A 160 5.30 5.64 -3.15
CA GLU A 160 4.12 5.18 -2.42
C GLU A 160 3.08 4.53 -3.35
N ILE A 161 2.84 5.06 -4.55
CA ILE A 161 1.94 4.46 -5.54
C ILE A 161 2.44 3.07 -5.96
N LEU A 162 3.74 2.93 -6.25
CA LEU A 162 4.33 1.64 -6.63
C LEU A 162 4.17 0.61 -5.51
N LYS A 163 4.40 0.98 -4.24
CA LYS A 163 4.15 0.06 -3.11
C LYS A 163 2.70 -0.44 -3.05
N LEU A 164 1.73 0.43 -3.36
CA LEU A 164 0.31 0.05 -3.36
C LEU A 164 -0.05 -0.83 -4.58
N LEU A 165 0.59 -0.60 -5.72
CA LEU A 165 0.46 -1.44 -6.92
C LEU A 165 1.04 -2.83 -6.68
N ASP A 166 2.27 -2.90 -6.15
CA ASP A 166 2.95 -4.17 -5.82
C ASP A 166 2.15 -4.99 -4.81
N ALA A 167 1.52 -4.33 -3.84
CA ALA A 167 0.63 -4.97 -2.86
C ALA A 167 -0.75 -5.35 -3.43
N GLY A 168 -1.06 -4.99 -4.68
CA GLY A 168 -2.35 -5.25 -5.32
C GLY A 168 -3.54 -4.49 -4.71
N ILE A 169 -3.28 -3.43 -3.95
CA ILE A 169 -4.33 -2.59 -3.33
C ILE A 169 -4.98 -1.68 -4.37
N ILE A 170 -4.19 -1.19 -5.32
CA ILE A 170 -4.64 -0.41 -6.48
C ILE A 170 -4.22 -1.11 -7.76
N TYR A 171 -4.89 -0.79 -8.87
CA TYR A 171 -4.59 -1.33 -10.20
C TYR A 171 -4.80 -0.24 -11.26
N PRO A 172 -4.11 -0.31 -12.40
CA PRO A 172 -4.25 0.67 -13.47
C PRO A 172 -5.61 0.54 -14.18
N ILE A 173 -6.17 1.69 -14.57
CA ILE A 173 -7.40 1.80 -15.36
C ILE A 173 -7.13 2.77 -16.50
N SER A 174 -7.32 2.34 -17.74
CA SER A 174 -6.95 3.14 -18.92
C SER A 174 -7.94 4.27 -19.21
N ASP A 175 -9.26 4.01 -19.12
CA ASP A 175 -10.28 4.91 -19.67
C ASP A 175 -11.38 5.30 -18.66
N SER A 176 -10.99 5.70 -17.44
CA SER A 176 -11.98 6.15 -16.44
C SER A 176 -12.58 7.50 -16.82
N THR A 177 -13.92 7.56 -16.89
CA THR A 177 -14.66 8.83 -17.00
C THR A 177 -14.68 9.63 -15.70
N TRP A 178 -14.18 9.03 -14.60
CA TRP A 178 -14.10 9.62 -13.28
C TRP A 178 -12.65 9.84 -12.90
N ILE A 179 -12.23 11.10 -12.82
CA ILE A 179 -10.87 11.47 -12.43
C ILE A 179 -10.95 12.58 -11.39
N SER A 180 -10.34 12.34 -10.23
CA SER A 180 -10.15 13.32 -9.16
C SER A 180 -8.65 13.55 -8.93
N PRO A 181 -8.22 14.77 -8.60
CA PRO A 181 -6.80 15.08 -8.47
C PRO A 181 -6.23 14.51 -7.16
N VAL A 182 -5.03 13.96 -7.24
CA VAL A 182 -4.31 13.50 -6.04
C VAL A 182 -3.79 14.70 -5.25
N HIS A 183 -4.10 14.72 -3.95
CA HIS A 183 -3.67 15.74 -3.00
C HIS A 183 -2.62 15.19 -2.02
N CYS A 184 -1.40 15.74 -2.07
CA CYS A 184 -0.33 15.36 -1.15
C CYS A 184 -0.43 16.16 0.15
N VAL A 185 -0.56 15.45 1.28
CA VAL A 185 -0.62 16.05 2.62
C VAL A 185 0.59 15.59 3.43
N PRO A 186 1.47 16.50 3.88
CA PRO A 186 2.56 16.16 4.80
C PRO A 186 2.02 15.57 6.09
N LYS A 187 2.50 14.38 6.48
CA LYS A 187 2.10 13.75 7.74
C LYS A 187 3.01 14.22 8.86
N LYS A 188 2.42 14.48 10.03
CA LYS A 188 3.11 14.94 11.24
C LYS A 188 3.92 13.78 11.84
N GLY A 189 5.08 13.48 11.24
CA GLY A 189 5.97 12.41 11.71
C GLY A 189 6.71 11.61 10.63
N GLY A 190 6.54 11.93 9.35
CA GLY A 190 7.29 11.31 8.26
C GLY A 190 7.87 12.36 7.33
N ILE A 191 9.20 12.53 7.39
CA ILE A 191 10.04 13.38 6.53
C ILE A 191 9.92 14.90 6.76
N THR A 192 11.08 15.53 6.96
CA THR A 192 11.26 16.98 7.13
C THR A 192 10.72 17.74 5.93
N VAL A 193 9.70 18.58 6.17
CA VAL A 193 9.17 19.52 5.19
C VAL A 193 10.25 20.57 4.89
N ILE A 194 10.82 20.54 3.69
CA ILE A 194 11.62 21.66 3.17
C ILE A 194 10.70 22.89 3.13
N LYS A 195 11.05 23.94 3.89
CA LYS A 195 10.34 25.23 3.83
C LYS A 195 10.39 25.74 2.39
N MET A 196 9.25 25.71 1.70
CA MET A 196 9.07 26.47 0.47
C MET A 196 9.08 27.96 0.82
N THR A 197 10.14 28.66 0.44
CA THR A 197 10.13 30.13 0.44
C THR A 197 9.13 30.58 -0.62
N LYS A 198 8.16 31.39 -0.19
CA LYS A 198 7.18 32.01 -1.09
C LYS A 198 7.94 32.88 -2.08
N ARG A 199 7.90 32.56 -3.39
CA ARG A 199 8.36 33.50 -4.43
C ARG A 199 7.38 34.69 -4.41
N SER A 200 7.91 35.83 -4.00
CA SER A 200 7.31 37.16 -4.11
C SER A 200 7.09 37.54 -5.56
#